data_AF-A0A534IB43-F1
#
_entry.id   AF-A0A534IB43-F1
#
_cell.length_a   1.000
_cell.length_b   1.000
_cell.length_c   1.000
_cell.angle_alpha   90.00
_cell.angle_beta   90.00
_cell.angle_gamma   90.00
#
_symmetry.space_group_name_H-M   'P 1'
#
loop_
_entity.id
_entity.type
_entity.pdbx_description
1 polymer ?
#
loop_
_entity_poly.entity_id
_entity_poly.type
_entity_poly.pdbx_seq_one_letter_code
_entity_poly.pdbx_strand_id
1 'polypeptide(L)' 'MLKECHSHGYFRDEFCPMCGSEAKFLLNDQEVDTLGRTMAGVLRHFPERYDLAIDKNG' A
#
# COMPACT_ATOMS: atom_id res chain seq x y z
N MET A 1 -0.60 -6.70 8.89
CA MET A 1 0.39 -7.03 7.85
C MET A 1 -0.25 -6.95 6.46
N LEU A 2 0.50 -6.62 5.41
CA LEU A 2 0.05 -6.70 4.01
C LEU A 2 0.59 -7.97 3.36
N LYS A 3 -0.28 -8.69 2.65
CA LYS A 3 0.03 -9.93 1.95
C LYS A 3 -0.57 -9.92 0.56
N GLU A 4 -0.12 -10.85 -0.29
CA GLU A 4 -0.55 -10.98 -1.67
C GLU A 4 -1.03 -12.40 -2.00
N CYS A 5 -2.10 -12.46 -2.78
CA CYS A 5 -2.55 -13.65 -3.49
C CYS A 5 -2.25 -13.43 -4.96
N HIS A 6 -1.59 -14.40 -5.60
CA HIS A 6 -1.22 -14.31 -7.01
C HIS A 6 -2.41 -13.98 -7.94
N SER A 7 -3.60 -14.51 -7.62
CA SER A 7 -4.80 -14.35 -8.46
C SER A 7 -5.71 -13.18 -8.08
N HIS A 8 -5.66 -12.71 -6.83
CA HIS A 8 -6.65 -11.76 -6.28
C HIS A 8 -6.04 -10.48 -5.70
N GLY A 9 -4.72 -10.35 -5.68
CA GLY A 9 -4.02 -9.14 -5.24
C GLY A 9 -3.82 -9.04 -3.73
N TYR A 10 -3.82 -7.82 -3.21
CA TYR A 10 -3.39 -7.51 -1.85
C TYR A 10 -4.51 -7.60 -0.80
N PHE A 11 -4.18 -8.13 0.37
CA PHE A 11 -5.09 -8.27 1.50
C PHE A 11 -4.33 -8.26 2.85
N ARG A 12 -5.05 -8.29 3.97
CA ARG A 12 -4.47 -8.18 5.32
C ARG A 12 -4.64 -9.41 6.23
N ASP A 13 -5.45 -10.38 5.80
CA ASP A 13 -5.74 -11.61 6.56
C ASP A 13 -4.63 -12.67 6.43
N GLU A 14 -4.80 -13.81 7.12
CA GLU A 14 -3.90 -14.96 7.05
C GLU A 14 -4.01 -15.75 5.75
N PHE A 15 -5.22 -15.83 5.18
CA PHE A 15 -5.49 -16.53 3.91
C PHE A 15 -6.21 -15.59 2.96
N CYS A 16 -6.08 -15.83 1.65
CA CYS A 16 -6.79 -15.02 0.67
C CYS A 16 -8.31 -15.15 0.89
N PRO A 17 -9.07 -14.05 1.11
CA PRO A 17 -10.50 -14.13 1.37
C PRO A 17 -11.32 -14.60 0.16
N MET A 18 -10.74 -14.60 -1.04
CA MET A 18 -11.41 -14.99 -2.28
C MET A 18 -11.25 -16.47 -2.62
N CYS A 19 -10.09 -17.09 -2.33
CA CYS A 19 -9.81 -18.48 -2.71
C CYS A 19 -9.23 -19.36 -1.61
N GLY A 20 -8.96 -18.80 -0.43
CA GLY A 20 -8.37 -19.53 0.70
C GLY A 20 -6.91 -19.94 0.52
N SER A 21 -6.24 -19.50 -0.56
CA SER A 21 -4.83 -19.81 -0.77
C SER A 21 -3.96 -19.21 0.33
N GLU A 22 -2.82 -19.87 0.61
CA GLU A 22 -1.80 -19.32 1.50
C GLU A 22 -1.31 -17.96 0.99
N ALA A 23 -1.10 -17.05 1.93
CA ALA A 23 -0.74 -15.68 1.66
C ALA A 23 0.78 -15.52 1.51
N LYS A 24 1.22 -14.81 0.47
CA LYS A 24 2.62 -14.38 0.39
C LYS A 24 2.80 -13.12 1.22
N PHE A 25 3.68 -13.16 2.21
CA PHE A 25 4.05 -11.96 2.99
C PHE A 25 4.67 -10.88 2.08
N LEU A 26 4.25 -9.63 2.30
CA LEU A 26 4.76 -8.47 1.58
C LEU A 26 5.37 -7.44 2.51
N LEU A 27 4.57 -6.93 3.45
CA LEU A 27 4.99 -5.87 4.38
C LEU A 27 4.40 -6.13 5.77
N ASN A 28 5.18 -5.86 6.80
CA ASN A 28 4.67 -5.82 8.18
C ASN A 28 3.91 -4.50 8.44
N ASP A 29 3.25 -4.40 9.60
CA ASP A 29 2.43 -3.22 9.91
C ASP A 29 3.24 -1.92 10.02
N GLN A 30 4.48 -1.99 10.50
CA GLN A 30 5.36 -0.83 10.57
C GLN A 30 5.76 -0.34 9.17
N GLU A 31 6.07 -1.27 8.27
CA GLU A 31 6.42 -0.96 6.88
C GLU A 31 5.22 -0.36 6.13
N VAL A 32 4.02 -0.89 6.34
CA VAL A 32 2.77 -0.34 5.77
C VAL A 32 2.51 1.07 6.27
N ASP A 33 2.64 1.33 7.58
CA ASP A 33 2.47 2.67 8.15
C ASP A 33 3.51 3.66 7.60
N THR A 34 4.78 3.23 7.56
CA THR A 34 5.89 4.06 7.05
C THR A 34 5.68 4.41 5.58
N LEU A 35 5.29 3.43 4.76
CA LEU A 35 4.98 3.67 3.35
C LEU A 35 3.79 4.62 3.21
N GLY A 36 2.72 4.41 3.97
CA GLY A 36 1.54 5.28 3.95
C GLY A 36 1.85 6.73 4.31
N ARG A 37 2.65 6.95 5.36
CA ARG A 37 3.13 8.30 5.75
C ARG A 37 4.00 8.94 4.70
N THR A 38 4.89 8.15 4.09
CA THR A 38 5.74 8.63 2.98
C THR A 38 4.89 9.07 1.80
N MET A 39 3.92 8.25 1.37
CA MET A 39 3.02 8.59 0.27
C MET A 39 2.16 9.80 0.58
N ALA A 40 1.63 9.92 1.81
CA ALA A 40 0.90 11.12 2.22
C ALA A 40 1.78 12.37 2.18
N GLY A 41 3.04 12.25 2.63
CA GLY A 41 4.04 13.29 2.51
C GLY A 41 4.23 13.75 1.06
N VAL A 42 4.59 12.81 0.20
CA VAL A 42 4.85 13.05 -1.23
C VAL A 42 3.64 13.67 -1.92
N LEU A 43 2.45 13.10 -1.74
CA LEU A 43 1.29 13.49 -2.54
C LEU A 43 0.49 14.67 -1.97
N ARG A 44 0.54 14.92 -0.65
CA ARG A 44 -0.33 15.92 0.00
C ARG A 44 0.41 17.07 0.65
N HIS A 45 1.66 16.87 1.07
CA HIS A 45 2.36 17.85 1.90
C HIS A 45 3.51 18.54 1.18
N PHE A 46 4.23 17.81 0.32
CA PHE A 46 5.41 18.34 -0.35
C PHE A 46 5.61 17.75 -1.77
N PRO A 47 4.59 17.77 -2.64
CA PRO A 47 4.70 17.23 -4.01
C PRO A 47 5.76 17.95 -4.86
N GLU A 48 5.99 19.24 -4.61
CA GLU A 48 7.00 20.05 -5.31
C GLU A 48 8.43 19.55 -5.07
N ARG A 49 8.70 18.89 -3.94
CA ARG A 49 10.01 18.28 -3.66
C ARG A 49 10.31 17.08 -4.56
N TYR A 50 9.27 16.54 -5.19
CA TYR A 50 9.33 15.36 -6.06
C TYR A 50 8.95 15.70 -7.51
N ASP A 51 8.89 16.99 -7.86
CA ASP A 51 8.49 17.49 -9.19
C ASP A 51 7.10 16.98 -9.63
N LEU A 52 6.19 16.84 -8.66
CA LEU A 52 4.82 16.41 -8.90
C LEU A 52 3.88 17.62 -8.96
N ALA A 53 3.07 17.68 -10.03
CA ALA A 53 1.94 18.58 -10.14
C ALA A 53 0.66 17.84 -9.75
N ILE A 54 0.00 18.30 -8.69
CA ILE A 54 -1.27 17.75 -8.22
C ILE A 54 -2.41 18.39 -9.00
N ASP A 55 -3.26 17.55 -9.61
CA ASP A 55 -4.41 18.05 -10.37
C ASP A 55 -5.59 18.39 -9.45
N LYS A 56 -6.71 18.84 -10.02
CA LYS A 56 -7.89 19.27 -9.27
C LYS A 56 -8.57 18.15 -8.45
N ASN A 57 -8.23 16.88 -8.69
CA ASN A 57 -8.78 15.73 -7.99
C ASN A 57 -7.87 15.22 -6.86
N GLY A 58 -6.64 15.73 -6.76
CA GLY A 58 -5.64 15.25 -5.81
C GLY A 58 -4.81 14.09 -6.35
#